data_AF-A0A7C2WYN1-F1
#
_entry.id   AF-A0A7C2WYN1-F1
#
_cell.length_a   1.000
_cell.length_b   1.000
_cell.length_c   1.000
_cell.angle_alpha   90.00
_cell.angle_beta   90.00
_cell.angle_gamma   90.00
#
_symmetry.space_group_name_H-M   'P 1'
#
loop_
_entity.id
_entity.type
_entity.pdbx_description
1 polymer ?
#
loop_
_entity_poly.entity_id
_entity_poly.type
_entity_poly.pdbx_seq_one_letter_code
_entity_poly.pdbx_strand_id
1 'polypeptide(L)'
;MNSLSEVKVADFWREKMPCWEMTNCPDAIHEECPAPRYREYPCWEIEGTYCKWDDWGALGRDISVCQTCRVYVTWGSGNSIEIKLQGQGIKLIRHTCDLP
;
A
#
# COMPACT_ATOMS: atom_id res chain seq x y z
N MET A 1 10.82 37.54 -9.66
CA MET A 1 11.24 36.17 -9.27
C MET A 1 10.12 35.60 -8.41
N ASN A 2 9.16 34.88 -9.01
CA ASN A 2 8.04 34.32 -8.26
C ASN A 2 8.45 32.94 -7.72
N SER A 3 8.53 32.85 -6.39
CA SER A 3 8.64 31.59 -5.65
C SER A 3 7.51 30.66 -6.05
N LEU A 4 7.85 29.56 -6.71
CA LEU A 4 6.96 28.42 -6.79
C LEU A 4 6.86 27.87 -5.37
N SER A 5 5.68 28.03 -4.77
CA SER A 5 5.34 27.37 -3.51
C SER A 5 5.58 25.87 -3.69
N GLU A 6 6.49 25.31 -2.88
CA GLU A 6 6.67 23.87 -2.77
C GLU A 6 5.30 23.23 -2.53
N VAL A 7 4.78 22.52 -3.54
CA VAL A 7 3.69 21.57 -3.32
C VAL A 7 4.31 20.50 -2.42
N LYS A 8 4.13 20.63 -1.12
CA LYS A 8 4.52 19.59 -0.16
C LYS A 8 3.65 18.38 -0.46
N VAL A 9 4.11 17.53 -1.37
CA VAL A 9 3.50 16.23 -1.62
C VAL A 9 3.52 15.50 -0.28
N ALA A 10 2.33 15.14 0.20
CA ALA A 10 2.18 14.38 1.42
C ALA A 10 2.94 13.07 1.25
N ASP A 11 3.86 12.77 2.17
CA ASP A 11 4.61 11.52 2.16
C ASP A 11 4.65 11.01 3.60
N PHE A 12 3.86 9.98 3.87
CA PHE A 12 3.80 9.33 5.17
C PHE A 12 5.18 8.78 5.60
N TRP A 13 6.00 8.41 4.61
CA TRP A 13 7.28 7.73 4.77
C TRP A 13 8.49 8.66 4.84
N ARG A 14 8.32 9.99 4.78
CA ARG A 14 9.44 10.96 4.71
C ARG A 14 10.55 10.78 5.77
N GLU A 15 10.21 10.22 6.93
CA GLU A 15 11.16 9.97 8.04
C GLU A 15 11.03 8.54 8.60
N LYS A 16 10.50 7.62 7.79
CA LYS A 16 10.24 6.23 8.17
C LYS A 16 10.75 5.30 7.09
N MET A 17 11.17 4.10 7.47
CA MET A 17 11.50 3.06 6.50
C MET A 17 10.18 2.49 5.91
N PRO A 18 9.93 2.63 4.60
CA PRO A 18 8.73 2.12 3.97
C PRO A 18 8.68 0.61 3.94
N CYS A 19 7.48 0.06 3.67
CA CYS A 19 7.27 -1.38 3.75
C CYS A 19 8.19 -2.16 2.80
N TRP A 20 8.37 -1.68 1.57
CA TRP A 20 9.16 -2.37 0.54
C TRP A 20 10.65 -2.41 0.85
N GLU A 21 11.18 -1.39 1.53
CA GLU A 21 12.57 -1.41 2.04
C GLU A 21 12.68 -2.31 3.27
N MET A 22 11.74 -2.21 4.21
CA MET A 22 11.80 -2.97 5.47
C MET A 22 11.65 -4.48 5.27
N THR A 23 10.85 -4.90 4.28
CA THR A 23 10.62 -6.30 3.97
C THR A 23 11.45 -6.81 2.80
N ASN A 24 12.33 -5.99 2.23
CA ASN A 24 13.13 -6.30 1.04
C ASN A 24 12.29 -6.88 -0.10
N CYS A 25 11.21 -6.17 -0.48
CA CYS A 25 10.37 -6.59 -1.60
C CYS A 25 11.19 -6.66 -2.90
N PRO A 26 11.11 -7.75 -3.69
CA PRO A 26 11.76 -7.83 -4.99
C PRO A 26 11.27 -6.73 -5.96
N ASP A 27 12.12 -6.32 -6.90
CA ASP A 27 11.80 -5.25 -7.87
C ASP A 27 10.50 -5.51 -8.64
N ALA A 28 10.28 -6.76 -9.08
CA ALA A 28 9.05 -7.17 -9.76
C ALA A 28 7.79 -6.89 -8.92
N ILE A 29 7.88 -7.04 -7.59
CA ILE A 29 6.78 -6.74 -6.67
C ILE A 29 6.68 -5.23 -6.42
N HIS A 30 7.82 -4.54 -6.33
CA HIS A 30 7.86 -3.11 -6.10
C HIS A 30 7.18 -2.32 -7.24
N GLU A 31 7.39 -2.73 -8.49
CA GLU A 31 6.80 -2.07 -9.67
C GLU A 31 5.28 -2.25 -9.77
N GLU A 32 4.78 -3.42 -9.34
CA GLU A 32 3.35 -3.72 -9.39
C GLU A 32 2.60 -3.19 -8.16
N CYS A 33 3.20 -3.26 -6.97
CA CYS A 33 2.53 -2.89 -5.72
C CYS A 33 2.08 -1.42 -5.70
N PRO A 34 0.88 -1.10 -5.19
CA PRO A 34 0.41 0.28 -5.08
C PRO A 34 1.15 1.08 -3.99
N ALA A 35 1.80 0.42 -3.01
CA ALA A 35 2.39 1.10 -1.86
C ALA A 35 3.50 2.11 -2.24
N PRO A 36 4.46 1.79 -3.14
CA PRO A 36 5.44 2.78 -3.61
C PRO A 36 4.85 3.94 -4.41
N ARG A 37 3.68 3.75 -5.02
CA ARG A 37 2.99 4.78 -5.82
C ARG A 37 2.24 5.78 -4.95
N TYR A 38 1.55 5.30 -3.91
CA TYR A 38 0.72 6.13 -3.02
C TYR A 38 1.41 6.33 -1.67
N ARG A 39 2.55 7.02 -1.70
CA ARG A 39 3.42 7.25 -0.52
C ARG A 39 2.78 8.12 0.54
N GLU A 40 1.71 8.85 0.21
CA GLU A 40 0.91 9.61 1.14
C GLU A 40 0.14 8.73 2.14
N TYR A 41 -0.04 7.44 1.83
CA TYR A 41 -0.65 6.45 2.71
C TYR A 41 0.36 5.39 3.18
N PRO A 42 0.22 4.90 4.42
CA PRO A 42 0.90 3.66 4.80
C PRO A 42 0.29 2.45 4.10
N CYS A 43 1.09 1.40 3.87
CA CYS A 43 0.68 0.24 3.07
C CYS A 43 -0.55 -0.49 3.63
N TRP A 44 -0.74 -0.50 4.94
CA TRP A 44 -1.89 -1.14 5.57
C TRP A 44 -3.21 -0.42 5.27
N GLU A 45 -3.19 0.88 4.92
CA GLU A 45 -4.39 1.66 4.54
C GLU A 45 -4.71 1.57 3.03
N ILE A 46 -3.85 0.94 2.23
CA ILE A 46 -3.98 0.86 0.77
C ILE A 46 -4.56 -0.49 0.35
N GLU A 47 -5.69 -0.54 -0.35
CA GLU A 47 -6.21 -1.78 -0.93
C GLU A 47 -5.23 -2.39 -1.94
N GLY A 48 -5.09 -3.72 -1.94
CA GLY A 48 -4.39 -4.41 -3.01
C GLY A 48 -2.86 -4.32 -2.97
N THR A 49 -2.27 -4.03 -1.80
CA THR A 49 -0.82 -4.21 -1.63
C THR A 49 -0.45 -5.68 -1.72
N TYR A 50 0.71 -5.99 -2.31
CA TYR A 50 1.12 -7.36 -2.59
C TYR A 50 1.05 -8.32 -1.39
N CYS A 51 1.47 -7.89 -0.19
CA CYS A 51 1.43 -8.74 1.00
C CYS A 51 0.01 -9.01 1.54
N LYS A 52 -1.00 -8.30 1.05
CA LYS A 52 -2.42 -8.52 1.35
C LYS A 52 -3.13 -9.34 0.25
N TRP A 53 -2.45 -9.64 -0.85
CA TRP A 53 -2.94 -10.56 -1.86
C TRP A 53 -2.61 -11.99 -1.43
N ASP A 54 -3.64 -12.83 -1.36
CA ASP A 54 -3.48 -14.27 -1.29
C ASP A 54 -3.68 -14.89 -2.67
N ASP A 55 -3.24 -16.14 -2.84
CA ASP A 55 -3.39 -16.92 -4.07
C ASP A 55 -4.86 -17.17 -4.47
N TRP A 56 -5.83 -16.69 -3.68
CA TRP A 56 -7.28 -16.97 -3.81
C TRP A 56 -8.10 -15.79 -4.35
N GLY A 57 -7.44 -14.83 -5.03
CA GLY A 57 -8.16 -13.83 -5.81
C GLY A 57 -8.79 -12.71 -4.99
N ALA A 58 -8.34 -12.49 -3.76
CA ALA A 58 -8.81 -11.38 -2.94
C ALA A 58 -8.37 -10.03 -3.51
N LEU A 59 -9.24 -9.01 -3.38
CA LEU A 59 -8.97 -7.62 -3.75
C LEU A 59 -7.86 -6.96 -2.88
N GLY A 60 -7.20 -7.72 -2.00
CA GLY A 60 -6.22 -7.21 -1.04
C GLY A 60 -6.82 -6.32 0.04
N ARG A 61 -8.05 -6.65 0.47
CA ARG A 61 -8.77 -6.00 1.58
C ARG A 61 -8.56 -6.68 2.92
N ASP A 62 -7.99 -7.88 2.95
CA ASP A 62 -7.70 -8.54 4.22
C ASP A 62 -6.57 -7.79 4.93
N ILE A 63 -6.94 -7.15 6.04
CA ILE A 63 -6.05 -6.39 6.92
C ILE A 63 -5.56 -7.23 8.10
N SER A 64 -6.02 -8.48 8.26
CA SER A 64 -5.61 -9.35 9.35
C SER A 64 -4.10 -9.62 9.32
N VAL A 65 -3.53 -9.80 8.13
CA VAL A 65 -2.07 -9.94 7.92
C VAL A 65 -1.28 -8.73 8.43
N CYS A 66 -1.89 -7.53 8.43
CA CYS A 66 -1.24 -6.32 8.92
C CYS A 66 -1.10 -6.32 10.45
N GLN A 67 -1.93 -7.06 11.20
CA GLN A 67 -1.87 -7.10 12.66
C GLN A 67 -0.56 -7.70 13.18
N THR A 68 0.05 -8.62 12.43
CA THR A 68 1.34 -9.24 12.75
C THR A 68 2.48 -8.74 11.85
N CYS A 69 2.19 -7.84 10.91
CA CYS A 69 3.19 -7.32 9.98
C CYS A 69 4.20 -6.43 10.70
N ARG A 70 5.50 -6.72 10.52
CA ARG A 70 6.60 -5.94 11.10
C ARG A 70 6.48 -4.44 10.85
N VAL A 71 6.06 -4.06 9.64
CA VAL A 71 5.92 -2.65 9.25
C VAL A 71 4.84 -1.97 10.08
N TYR A 72 3.69 -2.63 10.28
CA TYR A 72 2.60 -2.10 11.09
C TYR A 72 2.96 -2.04 12.58
N VAL A 73 3.59 -3.10 13.10
CA VAL A 73 4.06 -3.13 14.49
C VAL A 73 5.06 -2.01 14.76
N THR A 74 5.89 -1.66 13.76
CA THR A 74 6.89 -0.59 13.90
C THR A 74 6.29 0.81 13.77
N TRP A 75 5.36 1.02 12.83
CA TRP A 75 4.93 2.38 12.43
C TRP A 75 3.44 2.69 12.62
N GLY A 76 2.61 1.68 12.89
CA GLY A 76 1.15 1.80 13.00
C GLY A 76 0.66 2.31 14.35
N SER A 77 1.52 2.32 15.36
CA SER A 77 1.23 2.82 16.73
C SER A 77 0.01 2.18 17.40
N GLY A 78 -0.36 0.95 17.00
CA GLY A 78 -1.49 0.21 17.59
C GLY A 78 -2.88 0.80 17.28
N ASN A 79 -3.00 1.67 16.28
CA ASN A 79 -4.27 2.22 15.85
C ASN A 79 -5.21 1.14 15.26
N SER A 80 -6.46 1.49 14.98
CA SER A 80 -7.32 0.62 14.16
C SER A 80 -6.79 0.60 12.72
N ILE A 81 -6.70 -0.59 12.13
CA ILE A 81 -6.30 -0.74 10.72
C ILE A 81 -7.56 -0.60 9.87
N GLU A 82 -7.59 0.39 8.99
CA GLU A 82 -8.71 0.65 8.08
C GLU A 82 -8.18 0.94 6.67
N ILE A 83 -8.81 0.36 5.65
CA ILE A 83 -8.47 0.67 4.25
C ILE A 83 -9.07 2.03 3.89
N LYS A 84 -8.21 3.02 3.61
CA LYS A 84 -8.60 4.36 3.19
C LYS A 84 -8.53 4.56 1.68
N LEU A 85 -7.56 3.93 1.03
CA LEU A 85 -7.41 4.02 -0.43
C LEU A 85 -7.96 2.74 -1.09
N GLN A 86 -9.13 2.86 -1.73
CA GLN A 86 -9.83 1.77 -2.43
C GLN A 86 -9.91 2.04 -3.94
N GLY A 87 -10.05 0.98 -4.74
CA GLY A 87 -10.20 1.04 -6.20
C GLY A 87 -8.91 1.41 -6.95
N GLN A 88 -7.77 1.47 -6.25
CA GLN A 88 -6.45 1.86 -6.80
C GLN A 88 -5.38 0.75 -6.63
N GLY A 89 -5.78 -0.42 -6.10
CA GLY A 89 -4.91 -1.61 -5.98
C GLY A 89 -4.74 -2.36 -7.32
N ILE A 90 -3.78 -3.31 -7.39
CA ILE A 90 -3.29 -4.01 -8.61
C ILE A 90 -4.38 -4.63 -9.54
N LYS A 91 -5.66 -4.68 -9.16
CA LYS A 91 -6.75 -5.16 -10.03
C LYS A 91 -7.94 -4.19 -10.13
N LEU A 92 -7.85 -3.26 -11.07
CA LEU A 92 -8.95 -2.95 -12.00
C LEU A 92 -8.68 -3.46 -13.43
N ILE A 93 -7.58 -4.21 -13.65
CA ILE A 93 -7.12 -4.60 -15.00
C ILE A 93 -7.49 -6.06 -15.37
N ARG A 94 -8.05 -6.87 -14.46
CA ARG A 94 -8.27 -8.32 -14.72
C ARG A 94 -9.64 -8.90 -14.34
N HIS A 95 -10.71 -8.10 -14.28
CA HIS A 95 -12.09 -8.62 -14.08
C HIS A 95 -13.08 -8.16 -15.16
N THR A 96 -12.63 -8.02 -16.41
CA THR A 96 -13.54 -8.02 -17.58
C THR A 96 -13.65 -9.38 -18.26
N CYS A 97 -12.98 -10.41 -17.72
CA CYS A 97 -13.19 -11.79 -18.13
C CYS A 97 -13.76 -12.54 -16.94
N ASP A 98 -14.87 -13.23 -17.14
CA ASP A 98 -15.61 -14.08 -16.18
C ASP A 98 -16.65 -13.36 -15.31
N LEU A 99 -17.67 -12.80 -15.96
CA LEU A 99 -19.05 -12.92 -15.49
C LEU A 99 -19.86 -13.57 -16.63
N PRO A 100 -20.58 -14.69 -16.39
CA PRO A 100 -21.58 -15.20 -17.34
C PRO A 100 -22.78 -14.26 -17.49
#